data_AF-A0A956LDE0-F1
#
_entry.id   AF-A0A956LDE0-F1
#
_cell.length_a   1.000
_cell.length_b   1.000
_cell.length_c   1.000
_cell.angle_alpha   90.00
_cell.angle_beta   90.00
_cell.angle_gamma   90.00
#
_symmetry.space_group_name_H-M   'P 1'
#
loop_
_entity.id
_entity.type
_entity.pdbx_description
1 polymer ?
#
loop_
_entity_poly.entity_id
_entity_poly.type
_entity_poly.pdbx_seq_one_letter_code
_entity_poly.pdbx_strand_id
1 'polypeptide(L)'
;VPAGLTYQWVSEISRVLPDYSVLVIGRKRWKITRGPNKGEYREKADDGEERERKWTEFQAGLWDIAVLSDSALGSTKVNEAAVAEYVRHRTGIMRSIRLSQAAAKGKKAEKRSERQRTLLEKGALAWVEDMLERSRPYDPGVAWDDLGIDFLVFDELGLYRNTFKPSEREFGVPMYMGSPGEPAKRAWQADFRAAVVRRNTGGRGILGLTGTLGENSPLEIYNAFHLIDPTIFEKVGITDPEQWLDRYLDIDTRAVVKVTGEHALARAVVGFRNLVELREFLFRWGNFVSA
;
A
#
# COMPACT_ATOMS: atom_id res chain seq x y z
N VAL A 1 3.81 3.92 -10.51
CA VAL A 1 4.02 5.38 -10.64
C VAL A 1 2.68 6.08 -10.89
N PRO A 2 2.50 7.35 -10.47
CA PRO A 2 1.29 8.12 -10.81
C PRO A 2 1.03 8.13 -12.32
N ALA A 3 -0.23 7.97 -12.74
CA ALA A 3 -0.60 7.83 -14.15
C ALA A 3 -0.02 8.92 -15.08
N GLY A 4 0.04 10.17 -14.62
CA GLY A 4 0.57 11.31 -15.39
C GLY A 4 2.10 11.32 -15.54
N LEU A 5 2.83 10.53 -14.75
CA LEU A 5 4.30 10.47 -14.78
C LEU A 5 4.83 9.25 -15.52
N THR A 6 3.97 8.35 -15.99
CA THR A 6 4.36 7.08 -16.64
C THR A 6 5.38 7.28 -17.77
N TYR A 7 5.12 8.17 -18.73
CA TYR A 7 6.03 8.40 -19.85
C TYR A 7 7.24 9.28 -19.52
N GLN A 8 7.18 10.06 -18.43
CA GLN A 8 8.36 10.73 -17.90
C GLN A 8 9.34 9.70 -17.36
N TRP A 9 8.86 8.74 -16.56
CA TRP A 9 9.67 7.61 -16.09
C TRP A 9 10.29 6.81 -17.23
N VAL A 10 9.53 6.51 -18.29
CA VAL A 10 10.10 5.85 -19.48
C VAL A 10 11.24 6.66 -20.07
N SER A 11 11.05 7.97 -20.27
CA SER A 11 12.09 8.84 -20.84
C SER A 11 13.35 8.86 -19.99
N GLU A 12 13.20 8.92 -18.66
CA GLU A 12 14.32 8.95 -17.72
C GLU A 12 15.05 7.61 -17.65
N ILE A 13 14.31 6.50 -17.60
CA ILE A 13 14.88 5.15 -17.60
C ILE A 13 15.63 4.91 -18.91
N SER A 14 15.04 5.20 -20.07
CA SER A 14 15.72 5.03 -21.36
C SER A 14 16.95 5.93 -21.52
N ARG A 15 17.01 7.06 -20.80
CA ARG A 15 18.19 7.94 -20.78
C ARG A 15 19.33 7.38 -19.94
N VAL A 16 19.02 6.78 -18.79
CA VAL A 16 20.01 6.30 -17.82
C VAL A 16 20.40 4.84 -18.05
N LEU A 17 19.46 4.04 -18.55
CA LEU A 17 19.58 2.61 -18.84
C LEU A 17 19.17 2.34 -20.30
N PRO A 18 19.98 2.79 -21.29
CA PRO A 18 19.61 2.70 -22.70
C PRO A 18 19.51 1.25 -23.22
N ASP A 19 20.20 0.31 -22.57
CA ASP A 19 20.19 -1.11 -22.94
C ASP A 19 18.97 -1.87 -22.40
N TYR A 20 18.16 -1.25 -21.52
CA TYR A 20 16.98 -1.87 -20.93
C TYR A 20 15.74 -1.57 -21.75
N SER A 21 14.98 -2.63 -22.04
CA SER A 21 13.68 -2.53 -22.67
C SER A 21 12.60 -2.16 -21.64
N VAL A 22 11.80 -1.13 -21.95
CA VAL A 22 10.80 -0.57 -21.02
C VAL A 22 9.38 -0.62 -21.60
N LEU A 23 8.49 -1.29 -20.88
CA LEU A 23 7.06 -1.38 -21.19
C LEU A 23 6.24 -0.48 -20.27
N VAL A 24 5.18 0.15 -20.78
CA VAL A 24 4.20 0.88 -19.96
C VAL A 24 2.91 0.07 -19.84
N ILE A 25 2.45 -0.18 -18.61
CA ILE A 25 1.20 -0.90 -18.32
C ILE A 25 0.21 0.00 -17.58
N GLY A 26 -1.04 0.02 -18.04
CA GLY A 26 -2.12 0.87 -17.53
C GLY A 26 -2.31 2.18 -18.29
N ARG A 27 -1.39 2.52 -19.19
CA ARG A 27 -1.45 3.71 -20.05
C ARG A 27 -0.95 3.39 -21.45
N LYS A 28 -1.54 4.05 -22.44
CA LYS A 28 -1.03 4.11 -23.81
C LYS A 28 -0.99 5.54 -24.33
N ARG A 29 0.09 5.85 -25.04
CA ARG A 29 0.35 7.12 -25.70
C ARG A 29 0.53 6.89 -27.19
N TRP A 30 -0.13 7.70 -28.00
CA TRP A 30 0.01 7.68 -29.45
C TRP A 30 0.13 9.09 -30.00
N LYS A 31 0.84 9.22 -31.12
CA LYS A 31 0.99 10.47 -31.85
C LYS A 31 -0.14 10.61 -32.85
N ILE A 32 -0.81 11.75 -32.88
CA ILE A 32 -1.86 12.04 -33.85
C ILE A 32 -1.21 12.20 -35.23
N THR A 33 -1.67 11.41 -36.20
CA THR A 33 -1.10 11.37 -37.55
C THR A 33 -1.86 12.23 -38.58
N ARG A 34 -3.09 12.68 -38.25
CA ARG A 34 -4.00 13.38 -39.18
C ARG A 34 -4.79 14.48 -38.45
N GLY A 35 -5.25 15.48 -39.20
CA GLY A 35 -6.11 16.57 -38.71
C GLY A 35 -5.34 17.77 -38.14
N PRO A 36 -6.06 18.75 -37.55
CA PRO A 36 -5.48 20.00 -37.07
C PRO A 36 -4.47 19.80 -35.92
N ASN A 37 -4.63 18.73 -35.15
CA ASN A 37 -3.76 18.39 -34.02
C ASN A 37 -2.62 17.42 -34.41
N LYS A 38 -2.28 17.34 -35.70
CA LYS A 38 -1.24 16.42 -36.19
C LYS A 38 0.09 16.72 -35.49
N GLY A 39 0.71 15.68 -34.95
CA GLY A 39 1.98 15.75 -34.23
C GLY A 39 1.84 15.79 -32.72
N GLU A 40 0.67 16.10 -32.19
CA GLU A 40 0.40 16.05 -30.75
C GLU A 40 0.35 14.60 -30.23
N TYR A 41 0.75 14.41 -28.98
CA TYR A 41 0.57 13.15 -28.27
C TYR A 41 -0.76 13.16 -27.52
N ARG A 42 -1.47 12.04 -27.57
CA ARG A 42 -2.61 11.75 -26.69
C ARG A 42 -2.33 10.54 -25.86
N GLU A 43 -2.95 10.53 -24.68
CA GLU A 43 -2.87 9.42 -23.75
C GLU A 43 -4.25 8.95 -23.33
N LYS A 44 -4.39 7.65 -23.08
CA LYS A 44 -5.55 7.08 -22.41
C LYS A 44 -5.15 5.91 -21.53
N ALA A 45 -6.06 5.50 -20.65
CA ALA A 45 -5.90 4.24 -19.92
C ALA A 45 -5.96 3.05 -20.89
N ASP A 46 -5.21 2.01 -20.58
CA ASP A 46 -5.33 0.72 -21.27
C ASP A 46 -6.68 0.08 -20.93
N ASP A 47 -7.26 -0.61 -21.90
CA ASP A 47 -8.35 -1.56 -21.64
C ASP A 47 -7.78 -2.90 -21.09
N GLY A 48 -8.68 -3.86 -20.81
CA GLY A 48 -8.28 -5.16 -20.24
C GLY A 48 -7.42 -6.00 -21.19
N GLU A 49 -7.79 -6.06 -22.47
CA GLU A 49 -7.08 -6.83 -23.50
C GLU A 49 -5.66 -6.27 -23.73
N GLU A 50 -5.52 -4.94 -23.72
CA GLU A 50 -4.22 -4.30 -23.83
C GLU A 50 -3.31 -4.58 -22.64
N ARG A 51 -3.85 -4.56 -21.42
CA ARG A 51 -3.06 -4.93 -20.23
C ARG A 51 -2.68 -6.41 -20.26
N GLU A 52 -3.59 -7.30 -20.62
CA GLU A 52 -3.32 -8.73 -20.77
C GLU A 52 -2.19 -9.00 -21.75
N ARG A 53 -2.24 -8.40 -22.95
CA ARG A 53 -1.16 -8.51 -23.94
C ARG A 53 0.18 -8.04 -23.37
N LYS A 54 0.20 -6.86 -22.75
CA LYS A 54 1.40 -6.26 -22.16
C LYS A 54 1.98 -7.11 -21.03
N TRP A 55 1.13 -7.66 -20.17
CA TRP A 55 1.57 -8.58 -19.12
C TRP A 55 2.12 -9.88 -19.68
N THR A 56 1.51 -10.42 -20.74
CA THR A 56 2.00 -11.63 -21.42
C THR A 56 3.39 -11.39 -22.04
N GLU A 57 3.60 -10.24 -22.68
CA GLU A 57 4.91 -9.86 -23.22
C GLU A 57 5.97 -9.72 -22.10
N PHE A 58 5.60 -9.09 -20.98
CA PHE A 58 6.49 -8.95 -19.82
C PHE A 58 6.83 -10.32 -19.21
N GLN A 59 5.84 -11.19 -19.01
CA GLN A 59 6.03 -12.54 -18.49
C GLN A 59 6.89 -13.42 -19.41
N ALA A 60 6.81 -13.20 -20.72
CA ALA A 60 7.65 -13.89 -21.71
C ALA A 60 9.11 -13.40 -21.74
N GLY A 61 9.48 -12.42 -20.91
CA GLY A 61 10.82 -11.86 -20.85
C GLY A 61 11.18 -10.97 -22.04
N LEU A 62 10.19 -10.42 -22.75
CA LEU A 62 10.42 -9.48 -23.86
C LEU A 62 10.77 -8.07 -23.37
N TRP A 63 10.58 -7.81 -22.07
CA TRP A 63 10.74 -6.51 -21.46
C TRP A 63 11.47 -6.64 -20.11
N ASP A 64 12.48 -5.80 -19.88
CA ASP A 64 13.25 -5.80 -18.63
C ASP A 64 12.54 -5.04 -17.51
N ILE A 65 11.82 -3.96 -17.86
CA ILE A 65 11.18 -3.06 -16.90
C ILE A 65 9.73 -2.79 -17.31
N ALA A 66 8.80 -2.97 -16.37
CA ALA A 66 7.41 -2.54 -16.51
C ALA A 66 7.13 -1.27 -15.68
N VAL A 67 6.87 -0.15 -16.36
CA VAL A 67 6.35 1.08 -15.73
C VAL A 67 4.83 0.95 -15.60
N LEU A 68 4.39 0.55 -14.41
CA LEU A 68 2.98 0.35 -14.08
C LEU A 68 2.34 1.62 -13.51
N SER A 69 1.21 2.05 -14.09
CA SER A 69 0.41 3.13 -13.51
C SER A 69 -0.24 2.68 -12.20
N ASP A 70 -0.34 3.58 -11.22
CA ASP A 70 -0.97 3.34 -9.91
C ASP A 70 -2.39 2.77 -10.05
N SER A 71 -3.17 3.29 -11.00
CA SER A 71 -4.55 2.87 -11.24
C SER A 71 -4.70 1.45 -11.82
N ALA A 72 -3.62 0.87 -12.36
CA ALA A 72 -3.62 -0.49 -12.93
C ALA A 72 -3.01 -1.53 -11.97
N LEU A 73 -2.47 -1.12 -10.83
CA LEU A 73 -1.84 -2.05 -9.86
C LEU A 73 -2.82 -3.15 -9.43
N GLY A 74 -4.06 -2.78 -9.15
CA GLY A 74 -5.12 -3.70 -8.69
C GLY A 74 -5.73 -4.59 -9.77
N SER A 75 -5.30 -4.46 -11.04
CA SER A 75 -5.92 -5.18 -12.17
C SER A 75 -5.47 -6.63 -12.30
N THR A 76 -4.41 -7.06 -11.62
CA THR A 76 -3.92 -8.45 -11.64
C THR A 76 -4.46 -9.26 -10.46
N LYS A 77 -4.61 -10.58 -10.63
CA LYS A 77 -4.92 -11.47 -9.50
C LYS A 77 -3.68 -11.68 -8.63
N VAL A 78 -3.89 -11.99 -7.36
CA VAL A 78 -2.84 -12.51 -6.46
C VAL A 78 -3.27 -13.87 -5.94
N ASN A 79 -2.33 -14.75 -5.59
CA ASN A 79 -2.64 -16.00 -4.92
C ASN A 79 -3.11 -15.72 -3.49
N GLU A 80 -4.43 -15.61 -3.30
CA GLU A 80 -5.06 -15.24 -2.03
C GLU A 80 -4.72 -16.23 -0.89
N ALA A 81 -4.55 -17.51 -1.20
CA ALA A 81 -4.17 -18.52 -0.21
C ALA A 81 -2.74 -18.29 0.31
N ALA A 82 -1.80 -17.99 -0.59
CA ALA A 82 -0.43 -17.67 -0.23
C ALA A 82 -0.32 -16.33 0.52
N VAL A 83 -1.09 -15.33 0.09
CA VAL A 83 -1.18 -14.04 0.81
C VAL A 83 -1.78 -14.26 2.20
N ALA A 84 -2.81 -15.11 2.35
CA ALA A 84 -3.37 -15.45 3.64
C ALA A 84 -2.37 -16.17 4.55
N GLU A 85 -1.48 -17.01 4.00
CA GLU A 85 -0.37 -17.60 4.74
C GLU A 85 0.63 -16.55 5.22
N TYR A 86 1.05 -15.64 4.35
CA TYR A 86 1.86 -14.48 4.74
C TYR A 86 1.21 -13.71 5.91
N VAL A 87 -0.08 -13.39 5.80
CA VAL A 87 -0.85 -12.70 6.83
C VAL A 87 -0.85 -13.45 8.16
N ARG A 88 -0.98 -14.78 8.16
CA ARG A 88 -0.96 -15.61 9.38
C ARG A 88 0.35 -15.50 10.16
N HIS A 89 1.46 -15.24 9.47
CA HIS A 89 2.78 -15.06 10.09
C HIS A 89 3.08 -13.63 10.53
N ARG A 90 2.17 -12.67 10.29
CA ARG A 90 2.35 -11.27 10.70
C ARG A 90 1.53 -10.94 11.94
N THR A 91 2.21 -10.72 13.05
CA THR A 91 1.62 -10.48 14.38
C THR A 91 0.68 -9.28 14.37
N GLY A 92 1.12 -8.15 13.80
CA GLY A 92 0.31 -6.93 13.68
C GLY A 92 -0.98 -7.13 12.88
N ILE A 93 -0.93 -7.90 11.79
CA ILE A 93 -2.12 -8.18 10.96
C ILE A 93 -3.04 -9.19 11.67
N MET A 94 -2.48 -10.25 12.24
CA MET A 94 -3.28 -11.24 12.98
C MET A 94 -3.97 -10.63 14.21
N ARG A 95 -3.37 -9.63 14.85
CA ARG A 95 -4.02 -8.86 15.93
C ARG A 95 -5.27 -8.15 15.41
N SER A 96 -5.21 -7.47 14.26
CA SER A 96 -6.37 -6.77 13.68
C SER A 96 -7.50 -7.73 13.28
N ILE A 97 -7.15 -8.91 12.75
CA ILE A 97 -8.09 -9.99 12.43
C ILE A 97 -8.77 -10.50 13.70
N ARG A 98 -8.01 -10.80 14.76
CA ARG A 98 -8.55 -11.29 16.05
C ARG A 98 -9.49 -10.27 16.70
N LEU A 99 -9.14 -8.99 16.68
CA LEU A 99 -10.00 -7.92 17.19
C LEU A 99 -11.33 -7.86 16.42
N SER A 100 -11.26 -7.95 15.09
CA SER A 100 -12.43 -7.95 14.22
C SER A 100 -13.31 -9.20 14.44
N GLN A 101 -12.71 -10.37 14.67
CA GLN A 101 -13.41 -11.60 15.06
C GLN A 101 -14.07 -11.48 16.44
N ALA A 102 -13.38 -10.90 17.43
CA ALA A 102 -13.95 -10.67 18.76
C ALA A 102 -15.17 -9.74 18.70
N ALA A 103 -15.07 -8.63 17.95
CA ALA A 103 -16.19 -7.71 17.72
C ALA A 103 -17.37 -8.40 17.01
N ALA A 104 -17.11 -9.29 16.04
CA ALA A 104 -18.15 -10.08 15.39
C ALA A 104 -18.80 -11.11 16.33
N LYS A 105 -18.03 -11.77 17.20
CA LYS A 105 -18.53 -12.72 18.20
C LYS A 105 -19.41 -12.05 19.25
N GLY A 106 -19.08 -10.81 19.64
CA GLY A 106 -19.89 -10.00 20.57
C GLY A 106 -21.28 -9.63 20.02
N LYS A 107 -21.49 -9.71 18.70
CA LYS A 107 -22.83 -9.56 18.10
C LYS A 107 -23.59 -10.88 18.11
N LYS A 108 -24.91 -10.80 18.33
CA LYS A 108 -25.83 -11.94 18.15
C LYS A 108 -25.76 -12.47 16.72
N ALA A 109 -25.89 -13.79 16.53
CA ALA A 109 -25.64 -14.46 15.25
C ALA A 109 -26.52 -13.94 14.10
N GLU A 110 -27.78 -13.61 14.40
CA GLU A 110 -28.76 -13.03 13.48
C GLU A 110 -28.41 -11.59 13.05
N LYS A 111 -27.63 -10.86 13.85
CA LYS A 111 -27.20 -9.48 13.57
C LYS A 111 -25.82 -9.39 12.91
N ARG A 112 -25.16 -10.51 12.65
CA ARG A 112 -23.85 -10.52 11.97
C ARG A 112 -24.03 -10.31 10.47
N SER A 113 -23.25 -9.40 9.89
CA SER A 113 -23.19 -9.26 8.43
C SER A 113 -22.56 -10.49 7.79
N GLU A 114 -22.78 -10.67 6.48
CA GLU A 114 -22.15 -11.75 5.71
C GLU A 114 -20.61 -11.73 5.85
N ARG A 115 -19.99 -10.56 5.69
CA ARG A 115 -18.54 -10.37 5.90
C ARG A 115 -18.07 -10.83 7.27
N GLN A 116 -18.84 -10.54 8.33
CA GLN A 116 -18.50 -10.96 9.68
C GLN A 116 -18.61 -12.48 9.85
N ARG A 117 -19.56 -13.14 9.19
CA ARG A 117 -19.70 -14.60 9.21
C ARG A 117 -18.51 -15.25 8.50
N THR A 118 -18.19 -14.79 7.29
CA THR A 118 -17.04 -15.31 6.51
C THR A 118 -15.72 -15.08 7.25
N LEU A 119 -15.55 -13.94 7.93
CA LEU A 119 -14.37 -13.67 8.76
C LEU A 119 -14.23 -14.65 9.94
N LEU A 120 -15.34 -15.05 10.56
CA LEU A 120 -15.32 -16.02 11.66
C LEU A 120 -15.01 -17.44 11.17
N GLU A 121 -15.46 -17.78 9.97
CA GLU A 121 -15.26 -19.10 9.36
C GLU A 121 -13.86 -19.27 8.74
N LYS A 122 -13.45 -18.33 7.88
CA LYS A 122 -12.22 -18.44 7.07
C LYS A 122 -11.05 -17.60 7.58
N GLY A 123 -11.26 -16.74 8.59
CA GLY A 123 -10.21 -15.97 9.24
C GLY A 123 -9.38 -15.11 8.28
N ALA A 124 -8.07 -15.36 8.22
CA ALA A 124 -7.14 -14.60 7.39
C ALA A 124 -7.52 -14.57 5.90
N LEU A 125 -8.07 -15.66 5.35
CA LEU A 125 -8.47 -15.70 3.94
C LEU A 125 -9.60 -14.71 3.64
N ALA A 126 -10.65 -14.71 4.47
CA ALA A 126 -11.75 -13.75 4.33
C ALA A 126 -11.30 -12.29 4.51
N TRP A 127 -10.31 -12.07 5.38
CA TRP A 127 -9.74 -10.74 5.57
C TRP A 127 -8.95 -10.27 4.33
N VAL A 128 -8.13 -11.14 3.74
CA VAL A 128 -7.42 -10.86 2.47
C VAL A 128 -8.42 -10.55 1.35
N GLU A 129 -9.46 -11.37 1.20
CA GLU A 129 -10.54 -11.16 0.23
C GLU A 129 -11.23 -9.79 0.40
N ASP A 130 -11.46 -9.33 1.64
CA ASP A 130 -12.07 -8.01 1.90
C ASP A 130 -11.10 -6.84 1.64
N MET A 131 -9.80 -7.03 1.88
CA MET A 131 -8.77 -5.99 1.65
C MET A 131 -8.39 -5.83 0.18
N LEU A 132 -8.59 -6.84 -0.66
CA LEU A 132 -8.44 -6.73 -2.10
C LEU A 132 -9.56 -5.85 -2.70
N GLU A 133 -9.18 -4.94 -3.58
CA GLU A 133 -10.16 -4.17 -4.35
C GLU A 133 -10.61 -5.00 -5.55
N ARG A 134 -11.93 -5.19 -5.67
CA ARG A 134 -12.58 -5.92 -6.76
C ARG A 134 -13.54 -5.02 -7.54
N SER A 135 -13.25 -3.71 -7.58
CA SER A 135 -14.09 -2.72 -8.26
C SER A 135 -14.08 -2.87 -9.79
N ARG A 136 -13.08 -3.59 -10.32
CA ARG A 136 -12.90 -3.87 -11.75
C ARG A 136 -12.59 -5.35 -11.97
N PRO A 137 -12.96 -5.92 -13.13
CA PRO A 137 -12.50 -7.25 -13.52
C PRO A 137 -10.97 -7.31 -13.54
N TYR A 138 -10.45 -8.46 -13.12
CA TYR A 138 -9.03 -8.75 -13.28
C TYR A 138 -8.67 -8.98 -14.75
N ASP A 139 -7.43 -8.68 -15.09
CA ASP A 139 -6.85 -8.98 -16.40
C ASP A 139 -6.87 -10.51 -16.60
N PRO A 140 -7.46 -11.02 -17.70
CA PRO A 140 -7.55 -12.45 -17.96
C PRO A 140 -6.17 -13.09 -18.03
N GLY A 141 -6.04 -14.34 -17.57
CA GLY A 141 -4.79 -15.11 -17.70
C GLY A 141 -3.59 -14.63 -16.87
N VAL A 142 -3.67 -13.48 -16.19
CA VAL A 142 -2.52 -12.89 -15.48
C VAL A 142 -2.68 -12.98 -13.96
N ALA A 143 -1.84 -13.79 -13.34
CA ALA A 143 -1.63 -13.78 -11.89
C ALA A 143 -0.29 -13.11 -11.56
N TRP A 144 -0.30 -12.20 -10.60
CA TRP A 144 0.87 -11.45 -10.15
C TRP A 144 2.02 -12.36 -9.72
N ASP A 145 1.69 -13.47 -9.05
CA ASP A 145 2.63 -14.49 -8.61
C ASP A 145 3.43 -15.12 -9.76
N ASP A 146 2.85 -15.20 -10.96
CA ASP A 146 3.43 -15.89 -12.12
C ASP A 146 4.26 -14.96 -13.01
N LEU A 147 4.29 -13.65 -12.71
CA LEU A 147 5.02 -12.64 -13.48
C LEU A 147 6.53 -12.67 -13.26
N GLY A 148 7.01 -13.37 -12.23
CA GLY A 148 8.45 -13.47 -11.93
C GLY A 148 9.10 -12.17 -11.45
N ILE A 149 8.31 -11.19 -10.98
CA ILE A 149 8.83 -9.91 -10.49
C ILE A 149 9.72 -10.12 -9.26
N ASP A 150 10.96 -9.64 -9.33
CA ASP A 150 11.96 -9.71 -8.26
C ASP A 150 12.28 -8.33 -7.65
N PHE A 151 11.91 -7.24 -8.33
CA PHE A 151 12.11 -5.89 -7.84
C PHE A 151 10.89 -5.00 -8.09
N LEU A 152 10.41 -4.32 -7.05
CA LEU A 152 9.24 -3.45 -7.09
C LEU A 152 9.57 -2.08 -6.52
N VAL A 153 9.39 -1.05 -7.35
CA VAL A 153 9.60 0.34 -6.99
C VAL A 153 8.26 1.07 -6.90
N PHE A 154 7.98 1.66 -5.74
CA PHE A 154 6.84 2.53 -5.52
C PHE A 154 7.28 3.98 -5.63
N ASP A 155 6.96 4.61 -6.76
CA ASP A 155 6.96 6.07 -6.86
C ASP A 155 5.71 6.63 -6.18
N GLU A 156 5.88 7.74 -5.47
CA GLU A 156 4.91 8.30 -4.54
C GLU A 156 4.40 7.26 -3.52
N LEU A 157 5.30 6.79 -2.64
CA LEU A 157 5.00 5.86 -1.54
C LEU A 157 3.83 6.38 -0.68
N GLY A 158 3.62 7.70 -0.71
CA GLY A 158 2.49 8.36 -0.10
C GLY A 158 1.12 7.81 -0.46
N LEU A 159 0.96 7.20 -1.64
CA LEU A 159 -0.30 6.60 -2.06
C LEU A 159 -0.61 5.25 -1.38
N TYR A 160 0.37 4.65 -0.68
CA TYR A 160 0.31 3.28 -0.17
C TYR A 160 0.56 3.17 1.34
N ARG A 161 0.57 4.29 2.07
CA ARG A 161 0.95 4.38 3.50
C ARG A 161 -0.23 4.28 4.49
N ASN A 162 -1.38 3.74 4.09
CA ASN A 162 -2.60 3.67 4.91
C ASN A 162 -3.09 2.21 5.16
N THR A 163 -2.17 1.30 5.49
CA THR A 163 -2.47 -0.13 5.79
C THR A 163 -3.07 -0.30 7.18
N PHE A 164 -2.33 0.07 8.23
CA PHE A 164 -2.80 0.01 9.60
C PHE A 164 -3.46 1.31 10.00
N LYS A 165 -4.55 1.18 10.77
CA LYS A 165 -5.23 2.27 11.46
C LYS A 165 -5.07 2.08 12.97
N PRO A 166 -5.03 3.17 13.75
CA PRO A 166 -4.99 3.05 15.20
C PRO A 166 -6.27 2.41 15.70
N SER A 167 -6.16 1.67 16.80
CA SER A 167 -7.31 1.19 17.54
C SER A 167 -8.05 2.38 18.18
N GLU A 168 -9.37 2.29 18.29
CA GLU A 168 -10.14 3.25 19.09
C GLU A 168 -9.68 3.17 20.55
N ARG A 169 -9.39 4.32 21.16
CA ARG A 169 -9.05 4.47 22.58
C ARG A 169 -10.20 5.16 23.31
N GLU A 170 -10.05 5.39 24.62
CA GLU A 170 -10.94 6.29 25.35
C GLU A 170 -10.97 7.66 24.65
N PHE A 171 -12.18 8.14 24.31
CA PHE A 171 -12.43 9.34 23.47
C PHE A 171 -12.16 9.19 21.96
N GLY A 172 -12.09 7.95 21.43
CA GLY A 172 -12.06 7.65 19.99
C GLY A 172 -10.65 7.39 19.42
N VAL A 173 -10.53 7.37 18.09
CA VAL A 173 -9.23 7.31 17.41
C VAL A 173 -8.49 8.63 17.66
N PRO A 174 -7.21 8.62 18.06
CA PRO A 174 -6.49 9.87 18.28
C PRO A 174 -6.48 10.73 17.01
N MET A 175 -6.69 12.04 17.20
CA MET A 175 -6.62 13.03 16.13
C MET A 175 -5.23 13.00 15.49
N TYR A 176 -5.17 13.32 14.20
CA TYR A 176 -3.95 13.26 13.36
C TYR A 176 -3.36 11.86 13.19
N MET A 177 -4.19 10.81 13.26
CA MET A 177 -3.74 9.43 13.03
C MET A 177 -4.32 8.77 11.76
N GLY A 178 -4.69 9.57 10.76
CA GLY A 178 -5.02 9.08 9.43
C GLY A 178 -5.67 10.13 8.55
N SER A 179 -5.52 9.97 7.23
CA SER A 179 -6.28 10.76 6.25
C SER A 179 -7.71 10.20 6.12
N PRO A 180 -8.74 10.99 6.45
CA PRO A 180 -10.13 10.61 6.19
C PRO A 180 -10.38 10.62 4.68
N GLY A 181 -10.14 9.49 4.00
CA GLY A 181 -10.50 9.35 2.59
C GLY A 181 -9.65 8.39 1.76
N GLU A 182 -8.41 8.07 2.18
CA GLU A 182 -7.58 7.16 1.39
C GLU A 182 -8.01 5.69 1.55
N PRO A 183 -8.26 4.95 0.46
CA PRO A 183 -8.70 3.57 0.56
C PRO A 183 -7.57 2.68 1.10
N ALA A 184 -7.73 2.16 2.34
CA ALA A 184 -6.83 1.16 2.91
C ALA A 184 -6.61 -0.06 1.98
N LYS A 185 -7.59 -0.36 1.12
CA LYS A 185 -7.50 -1.41 0.10
C LYS A 185 -6.38 -1.18 -0.91
N ARG A 186 -6.07 0.06 -1.29
CA ARG A 186 -4.95 0.36 -2.20
C ARG A 186 -3.62 0.01 -1.54
N ALA A 187 -3.45 0.41 -0.29
CA ALA A 187 -2.27 0.11 0.51
C ALA A 187 -2.09 -1.41 0.71
N TRP A 188 -3.15 -2.14 1.04
CA TRP A 188 -3.10 -3.61 1.18
C TRP A 188 -2.81 -4.34 -0.13
N GLN A 189 -3.37 -3.87 -1.26
CA GLN A 189 -3.04 -4.44 -2.56
C GLN A 189 -1.56 -4.28 -2.92
N ALA A 190 -0.94 -3.16 -2.53
CA ALA A 190 0.49 -2.96 -2.67
C ALA A 190 1.29 -3.87 -1.73
N ASP A 191 0.87 -3.99 -0.45
CA ASP A 191 1.55 -4.85 0.51
C ASP A 191 1.52 -6.34 0.10
N PHE A 192 0.38 -6.84 -0.36
CA PHE A 192 0.26 -8.23 -0.79
C PHE A 192 1.14 -8.53 -2.01
N ARG A 193 1.23 -7.60 -2.97
CA ARG A 193 2.12 -7.72 -4.13
C ARG A 193 3.59 -7.64 -3.73
N ALA A 194 3.93 -6.75 -2.81
CA ALA A 194 5.26 -6.66 -2.23
C ALA A 194 5.63 -7.93 -1.45
N ALA A 195 4.67 -8.55 -0.75
CA ALA A 195 4.87 -9.81 -0.05
C ALA A 195 5.20 -10.96 -1.01
N VAL A 196 4.56 -11.01 -2.18
CA VAL A 196 4.88 -11.99 -3.24
C VAL A 196 6.31 -11.78 -3.75
N VAL A 197 6.71 -10.55 -4.05
CA VAL A 197 8.08 -10.22 -4.49
C VAL A 197 9.10 -10.63 -3.42
N ARG A 198 8.89 -10.22 -2.16
CA ARG A 198 9.76 -10.59 -1.03
C ARG A 198 9.86 -12.09 -0.83
N ARG A 199 8.76 -12.85 -1.00
CA ARG A 199 8.79 -14.32 -0.90
C ARG A 199 9.75 -14.92 -1.93
N ASN A 200 9.74 -14.39 -3.15
CA ASN A 200 10.53 -14.90 -4.26
C ASN A 200 12.02 -14.47 -4.19
N THR A 201 12.34 -13.39 -3.47
CA THR A 201 13.70 -12.82 -3.37
C THR A 201 14.38 -12.98 -2.01
N GLY A 202 13.83 -13.79 -1.11
CA GLY A 202 14.40 -13.99 0.22
C GLY A 202 14.28 -12.76 1.14
N GLY A 203 13.20 -11.99 0.99
CA GLY A 203 12.86 -10.84 1.84
C GLY A 203 13.33 -9.49 1.30
N ARG A 204 13.75 -9.39 0.03
CA ARG A 204 14.34 -8.18 -0.56
C ARG A 204 13.47 -7.63 -1.70
N GLY A 205 13.96 -6.58 -2.35
CA GLY A 205 13.44 -6.16 -3.65
C GLY A 205 12.31 -5.14 -3.62
N ILE A 206 12.11 -4.43 -2.50
CA ILE A 206 11.13 -3.35 -2.42
C ILE A 206 11.84 -2.03 -2.19
N LEU A 207 11.52 -1.02 -3.01
CA LEU A 207 12.01 0.35 -2.86
C LEU A 207 10.84 1.32 -2.89
N GLY A 208 10.81 2.28 -1.96
CA GLY A 208 9.82 3.35 -1.92
C GLY A 208 10.48 4.70 -2.14
N LEU A 209 9.89 5.52 -3.00
CA LEU A 209 10.27 6.90 -3.27
C LEU A 209 9.12 7.81 -2.83
N THR A 210 9.41 8.83 -2.03
CA THR A 210 8.41 9.82 -1.62
C THR A 210 9.08 11.14 -1.34
N GLY A 211 8.43 12.24 -1.73
CA GLY A 211 8.83 13.58 -1.31
C GLY A 211 8.42 13.88 0.14
N THR A 212 7.44 13.14 0.67
CA THR A 212 6.85 13.45 1.98
C THR A 212 6.60 12.18 2.81
N LEU A 213 6.86 12.26 4.12
CA LEU A 213 6.63 11.17 5.06
C LEU A 213 6.06 11.71 6.37
N GLY A 214 4.89 11.22 6.79
CA GLY A 214 4.30 11.58 8.09
C GLY A 214 3.52 12.89 8.11
N GLU A 215 3.07 13.39 6.95
CA GLU A 215 2.40 14.69 6.85
C GLU A 215 1.02 14.70 7.53
N ASN A 216 0.21 13.66 7.30
CA ASN A 216 -1.15 13.61 7.85
C ASN A 216 -1.22 12.81 9.15
N SER A 217 -0.27 11.89 9.34
CA SER A 217 -0.22 11.02 10.50
C SER A 217 1.18 10.46 10.71
N PRO A 218 1.73 10.52 11.93
CA PRO A 218 2.97 9.83 12.26
C PRO A 218 2.94 8.33 11.95
N LEU A 219 1.78 7.68 12.02
CA LEU A 219 1.63 6.25 11.70
C LEU A 219 1.95 5.94 10.22
N GLU A 220 1.92 6.94 9.33
CA GLU A 220 2.38 6.79 7.96
C GLU A 220 3.84 6.30 7.88
N ILE A 221 4.68 6.70 8.85
CA ILE A 221 6.07 6.22 8.95
C ILE A 221 6.07 4.70 9.13
N TYR A 222 5.31 4.20 10.12
CA TYR A 222 5.21 2.77 10.37
C TYR A 222 4.70 2.01 9.14
N ASN A 223 3.63 2.51 8.52
CA ASN A 223 3.01 1.88 7.37
C ASN A 223 3.95 1.86 6.14
N ALA A 224 4.71 2.93 5.91
CA ALA A 224 5.69 3.01 4.83
C ALA A 224 6.79 1.95 5.01
N PHE A 225 7.41 1.85 6.18
CA PHE A 225 8.45 0.85 6.42
C PHE A 225 7.89 -0.58 6.45
N HIS A 226 6.66 -0.77 6.92
CA HIS A 226 5.98 -2.07 6.84
C HIS A 226 5.83 -2.55 5.39
N LEU A 227 5.44 -1.64 4.48
CA LEU A 227 5.32 -1.95 3.06
C LEU A 227 6.67 -2.31 2.44
N ILE A 228 7.78 -1.74 2.90
CA ILE A 228 9.13 -2.10 2.43
C ILE A 228 9.53 -3.48 2.96
N ASP A 229 9.61 -3.62 4.28
CA ASP A 229 9.88 -4.89 4.95
C ASP A 229 9.11 -4.93 6.29
N PRO A 230 8.13 -5.84 6.42
CA PRO A 230 7.29 -5.93 7.62
C PRO A 230 8.06 -6.37 8.87
N THR A 231 9.30 -6.88 8.73
CA THR A 231 10.14 -7.32 9.85
C THR A 231 11.07 -6.22 10.39
N ILE A 232 11.16 -5.05 9.74
CA ILE A 232 12.12 -4.02 10.15
C ILE A 232 11.89 -3.60 11.62
N PHE A 233 10.63 -3.41 12.01
CA PHE A 233 10.28 -3.01 13.37
C PHE A 233 10.40 -4.16 14.39
N GLU A 234 10.27 -5.42 13.95
CA GLU A 234 10.44 -6.58 14.81
C GLU A 234 11.87 -6.63 15.40
N LYS A 235 12.86 -6.11 14.66
CA LYS A 235 14.28 -6.02 15.08
C LYS A 235 14.49 -5.11 16.29
N VAL A 236 13.58 -4.17 16.54
CA VAL A 236 13.58 -3.30 17.73
C VAL A 236 12.51 -3.71 18.75
N GLY A 237 11.91 -4.89 18.60
CA GLY A 237 10.89 -5.43 19.49
C GLY A 237 9.50 -4.82 19.29
N ILE A 238 9.23 -4.20 18.14
CA ILE A 238 7.91 -3.68 17.77
C ILE A 238 7.27 -4.65 16.77
N THR A 239 6.17 -5.27 17.16
CA THR A 239 5.50 -6.34 16.40
C THR A 239 4.10 -5.96 15.90
N ASP A 240 3.60 -4.81 16.34
CA ASP A 240 2.31 -4.27 15.95
C ASP A 240 2.31 -2.72 16.02
N PRO A 241 1.40 -2.06 15.28
CA PRO A 241 1.37 -0.60 15.21
C PRO A 241 1.11 0.10 16.55
N GLU A 242 0.40 -0.51 17.52
CA GLU A 242 0.17 0.13 18.82
C GLU A 242 1.47 0.25 19.61
N GLN A 243 2.33 -0.77 19.54
CA GLN A 243 3.66 -0.70 20.16
C GLN A 243 4.51 0.42 19.54
N TRP A 244 4.36 0.67 18.24
CA TRP A 244 5.03 1.79 17.58
C TRP A 244 4.50 3.14 18.06
N LEU A 245 3.17 3.29 18.13
CA LEU A 245 2.52 4.51 18.65
C LEU A 245 2.97 4.77 20.09
N ASP A 246 2.92 3.75 20.94
CA ASP A 246 3.32 3.88 22.34
C ASP A 246 4.82 4.10 22.47
N ARG A 247 5.68 3.58 21.60
CA ARG A 247 7.12 3.86 21.73
C ARG A 247 7.50 5.27 21.30
N TYR A 248 6.91 5.79 20.23
CA TYR A 248 7.41 7.01 19.58
C TYR A 248 6.52 8.23 19.69
N LEU A 249 5.25 8.09 20.07
CA LEU A 249 4.33 9.22 20.14
C LEU A 249 3.94 9.55 21.59
N ASP A 250 3.85 10.85 21.85
CA ASP A 250 3.17 11.38 23.03
C ASP A 250 1.71 11.68 22.67
N ILE A 251 0.79 10.96 23.30
CA ILE A 251 -0.64 11.07 23.07
C ILE A 251 -1.30 11.62 24.33
N ASP A 252 -1.90 12.80 24.24
CA ASP A 252 -2.53 13.47 25.37
C ASP A 252 -4.00 13.80 25.06
N THR A 253 -4.80 13.95 26.11
CA THR A 253 -6.20 14.38 26.00
C THR A 253 -6.25 15.89 25.89
N ARG A 254 -6.78 16.42 24.79
CA ARG A 254 -6.97 17.86 24.59
C ARG A 254 -8.42 18.20 24.33
N ALA A 255 -8.80 19.42 24.74
CA ALA A 255 -10.03 20.03 24.28
C ALA A 255 -9.86 20.41 22.80
N VAL A 256 -10.67 19.80 21.94
CA VAL A 256 -10.74 20.06 20.50
C VAL A 256 -12.11 20.62 20.15
N VAL A 257 -12.13 21.53 19.19
CA VAL A 257 -13.36 22.07 18.62
C VAL A 257 -13.71 21.23 17.40
N LYS A 258 -14.86 20.56 17.44
CA LYS A 258 -15.39 19.83 16.28
C LYS A 258 -15.78 20.83 15.18
N VAL A 259 -15.92 20.34 13.95
CA VAL A 259 -16.44 21.14 12.81
C VAL A 259 -17.82 21.76 13.11
N THR A 260 -18.57 21.17 14.05
CA THR A 260 -19.86 21.66 14.55
C THR A 260 -19.76 22.84 15.54
N GLY A 261 -18.55 23.25 15.93
CA GLY A 261 -18.31 24.28 16.95
C GLY A 261 -18.38 23.77 18.40
N GLU A 262 -18.68 22.49 18.61
CA GLU A 262 -18.73 21.89 19.93
C GLU A 262 -17.32 21.59 20.47
N HIS A 263 -17.09 21.91 21.75
CA HIS A 263 -15.90 21.48 22.47
C HIS A 263 -16.06 20.03 22.91
N ALA A 264 -15.12 19.19 22.51
CA ALA A 264 -15.03 17.79 22.95
C ALA A 264 -13.61 17.52 23.45
N LEU A 265 -13.48 16.60 24.40
CA LEU A 265 -12.18 16.01 24.71
C LEU A 265 -11.87 14.95 23.67
N ALA A 266 -10.68 15.01 23.08
CA ALA A 266 -10.16 13.97 22.22
C ALA A 266 -8.69 13.70 22.54
N ARG A 267 -8.26 12.46 22.31
CA ARG A 267 -6.83 12.13 22.28
C ARG A 267 -6.22 12.75 21.03
N ALA A 268 -5.07 13.39 21.17
CA ALA A 268 -4.31 13.95 20.05
C ALA A 268 -2.83 13.60 20.21
N VAL A 269 -2.15 13.37 19.08
CA VAL A 269 -0.68 13.33 19.09
C VAL A 269 -0.18 14.74 19.37
N VAL A 270 0.55 14.91 20.48
CA VAL A 270 1.08 16.21 20.91
C VAL A 270 2.59 16.34 20.71
N GLY A 271 3.28 15.23 20.43
CA GLY A 271 4.71 15.21 20.21
C GLY A 271 5.24 13.83 19.92
N PHE A 272 6.57 13.77 19.75
CA PHE A 272 7.32 12.54 19.62
C PHE A 272 8.22 12.35 20.84
N ARG A 273 8.37 11.10 21.26
CA ARG A 273 9.34 10.64 22.26
C ARG A 273 10.31 9.64 21.65
N ASN A 274 11.40 9.34 22.35
CA ASN A 274 12.45 8.44 21.87
C ASN A 274 13.02 8.85 20.50
N LEU A 275 13.19 10.16 20.30
CA LEU A 275 13.63 10.74 19.01
C LEU A 275 14.98 10.26 18.53
N VAL A 276 15.91 9.93 19.44
CA VAL A 276 17.23 9.41 19.08
C VAL A 276 17.08 8.05 18.39
N GLU A 277 16.38 7.10 19.03
CA GLU A 277 16.08 5.77 18.46
C GLU A 277 15.30 5.90 17.15
N LEU A 278 14.28 6.76 17.10
CA LEU A 278 13.49 6.96 15.89
C LEU A 278 14.35 7.50 14.74
N ARG A 279 15.19 8.50 14.98
CA ARG A 279 16.08 9.05 13.95
C ARG A 279 17.08 8.02 13.46
N GLU A 280 17.75 7.31 14.37
CA GLU A 280 18.68 6.25 14.01
C GLU A 280 18.00 5.17 13.16
N PHE A 281 16.78 4.78 13.53
CA PHE A 281 15.97 3.86 12.75
C PHE A 281 15.67 4.41 11.35
N LEU A 282 15.18 5.64 11.25
CA LEU A 282 14.84 6.29 9.99
C LEU A 282 16.06 6.35 9.07
N PHE A 283 17.19 6.88 9.53
CA PHE A 283 18.41 7.02 8.72
C PHE A 283 19.09 5.69 8.39
N ARG A 284 18.82 4.62 9.16
CA ARG A 284 19.31 3.28 8.84
C ARG A 284 18.59 2.67 7.64
N TRP A 285 17.29 2.93 7.50
CA TRP A 285 16.43 2.28 6.51
C TRP A 285 15.92 3.21 5.41
N GLY A 286 16.14 4.52 5.55
CA GLY A 286 15.76 5.55 4.60
C GLY A 286 16.94 6.46 4.28
N ASN A 287 17.05 6.83 3.01
CA ASN A 287 17.96 7.88 2.57
C ASN A 287 17.17 9.18 2.44
N PHE A 288 17.43 10.14 3.34
CA PHE A 288 16.77 11.44 3.34
C PHE A 288 17.69 12.46 2.68
N VAL A 289 17.31 12.90 1.49
CA VAL A 289 18.05 13.92 0.74
C VAL A 289 17.33 15.26 0.94
N SER A 290 18.03 16.25 1.47
CA SER A 290 17.53 17.63 1.45
C SER A 290 17.57 18.14 0.01
N ALA A 291 16.47 18.75 -0.44
CA ALA A 291 16.40 19.45 -1.72
C ALA A 291 17.39 20.62 -1.78
#